data_AF-A0A3D5R9V7-F1
#
_entry.id   AF-A0A3D5R9V7-F1
#
_cell.length_a   1.000
_cell.length_b   1.000
_cell.length_c   1.000
_cell.angle_alpha   90.00
_cell.angle_beta   90.00
_cell.angle_gamma   90.00
#
_symmetry.space_group_name_H-M   'P 1'
#
loop_
_entity.id
_entity.type
_entity.pdbx_description
1 polymer ?
#
loop_
_entity_poly.entity_id
_entity_poly.type
_entity_poly.pdbx_seq_one_letter_code
_entity_poly.pdbx_strand_id
1 'polypeptide(L)'
;MKKDLIAPCGMNCKICVAFQFKEKDLNKKGFHRKYCPGCIPRGKNCTHMADKCELLGKGKIRFCYECGDFPCKRLKSLDKRYRTKYHMSMIDNLEYIRKHGIDIFLKEEEKKWKCSRFGDVICCHNGLCLNCNIDILVKNRKYRWDKK
;
A
#
# COMPACT_ATOMS: atom_id res chain seq x y z
N MET A 1 3.08 2.60 12.79
CA MET A 1 2.81 3.11 11.39
C MET A 1 2.29 4.56 11.40
N LYS A 2 2.22 5.31 10.27
CA LYS A 2 1.78 6.74 10.24
C LYS A 2 0.45 6.94 9.50
N LYS A 3 -0.44 7.80 10.02
CA LYS A 3 -1.78 8.11 9.44
C LYS A 3 -1.70 8.61 7.99
N ASP A 4 -0.73 9.47 7.69
CA ASP A 4 -0.57 10.07 6.37
C ASP A 4 -0.07 9.08 5.31
N LEU A 5 0.32 7.87 5.71
CA LEU A 5 0.66 6.80 4.78
C LEU A 5 -0.56 5.94 4.41
N ILE A 6 -1.74 6.20 4.96
CA ILE A 6 -2.96 5.48 4.57
C ILE A 6 -3.66 6.27 3.48
N ALA A 7 -3.56 5.78 2.24
CA ALA A 7 -4.15 6.42 1.07
C ALA A 7 -5.69 6.44 1.16
N PRO A 8 -6.36 7.37 0.44
CA PRO A 8 -7.81 7.44 0.43
C PRO A 8 -8.51 6.14 0.00
N CYS A 9 -7.85 5.33 -0.82
CA CYS A 9 -8.36 4.02 -1.26
C CYS A 9 -8.12 2.86 -0.27
N GLY A 10 -7.62 3.10 0.94
CA GLY A 10 -7.34 2.05 1.93
C GLY A 10 -5.96 1.38 1.80
N MET A 11 -5.14 1.81 0.84
CA MET A 11 -3.76 1.32 0.69
C MET A 11 -2.89 1.87 1.82
N ASN A 12 -2.27 0.98 2.59
CA ASN A 12 -1.18 1.32 3.48
C ASN A 12 0.11 1.48 2.65
N CYS A 13 0.56 2.71 2.42
CA CYS A 13 1.74 2.97 1.60
C CYS A 13 3.02 2.39 2.21
N LYS A 14 3.11 2.18 3.53
CA LYS A 14 4.32 1.66 4.19
C LYS A 14 4.68 0.23 3.73
N ILE A 15 3.69 -0.55 3.28
CA ILE A 15 3.87 -1.91 2.75
C ILE A 15 3.97 -1.95 1.22
N CYS A 16 3.88 -0.80 0.53
CA CYS A 16 4.04 -0.71 -0.92
C CYS A 16 5.51 -0.81 -1.33
N VAL A 17 5.79 -1.58 -2.38
CA VAL A 17 7.16 -1.71 -2.91
C VAL A 17 7.76 -0.37 -3.34
N ALA A 18 7.00 0.51 -3.99
CA ALA A 18 7.51 1.79 -4.48
C ALA A 18 7.85 2.76 -3.35
N PHE A 19 7.13 2.65 -2.22
CA PHE A 19 7.42 3.40 -1.01
C PHE A 19 8.68 2.87 -0.33
N GLN A 20 8.75 1.55 -0.07
CA GLN A 20 9.91 0.97 0.58
C GLN A 20 11.20 1.12 -0.25
N PHE A 21 11.11 1.04 -1.58
CA PHE A 21 12.24 1.30 -2.47
C PHE A 21 12.76 2.73 -2.34
N LYS A 22 11.87 3.71 -2.18
CA LYS A 22 12.23 5.11 -1.94
C LYS A 22 12.88 5.28 -0.58
N GLU A 23 12.32 4.69 0.48
CA GLU A 23 12.85 4.83 1.84
C GLU A 23 14.24 4.20 2.01
N LYS A 24 14.52 3.11 1.31
CA LYS A 24 15.77 2.36 1.39
C LYS A 24 16.73 2.61 0.23
N ASP A 25 16.36 3.52 -0.68
CA ASP A 25 17.06 3.83 -1.93
C ASP A 25 17.55 2.58 -2.70
N LEU A 26 16.65 1.61 -2.89
CA LEU A 26 17.02 0.28 -3.38
C LEU A 26 17.39 0.26 -4.86
N ASN A 27 17.16 1.33 -5.63
CA ASN A 27 17.64 1.40 -7.01
C ASN A 27 19.18 1.31 -7.09
N LYS A 28 19.91 1.68 -6.02
CA LYS A 28 21.37 1.44 -5.89
C LYS A 28 21.78 -0.03 -6.03
N LYS A 29 20.84 -0.98 -5.87
CA LYS A 29 21.05 -2.43 -6.10
C LYS A 29 20.70 -2.87 -7.53
N GLY A 30 20.78 -1.96 -8.50
CA GLY A 30 20.53 -2.23 -9.92
C GLY A 30 19.05 -2.41 -10.27
N PHE A 31 18.14 -1.72 -9.57
CA PHE A 31 16.72 -1.67 -9.93
C PHE A 31 16.39 -0.32 -10.59
N HIS A 32 15.35 -0.31 -11.42
CA HIS A 32 14.84 0.90 -12.06
C HIS A 32 13.36 1.12 -11.72
N ARG A 33 13.05 1.24 -10.41
CA ARG A 33 11.67 1.46 -9.96
C ARG A 33 11.39 2.93 -9.71
N LYS A 34 10.19 3.37 -10.09
CA LYS A 34 9.68 4.69 -9.71
C LYS A 34 9.46 4.74 -8.20
N TYR A 35 10.04 5.75 -7.56
CA TYR A 35 9.84 6.06 -6.15
C TYR A 35 8.48 6.72 -5.92
N CYS A 36 7.84 6.36 -4.80
CA CYS A 36 6.53 6.90 -4.43
C CYS A 36 6.53 7.30 -2.95
N PRO A 37 6.32 8.58 -2.60
CA PRO A 37 6.26 9.02 -1.21
C PRO A 37 4.91 8.72 -0.52
N GLY A 38 3.94 8.15 -1.25
CA GLY A 38 2.57 7.96 -0.78
C GLY A 38 1.61 9.04 -1.30
N CYS A 39 0.30 8.77 -1.27
CA CYS A 39 -0.68 9.67 -1.89
C CYS A 39 -0.79 11.02 -1.17
N ILE A 40 -0.83 11.01 0.16
CA ILE A 40 -0.99 12.21 0.99
C ILE A 40 0.32 12.99 1.06
N PRO A 41 1.50 12.39 1.37
CA PRO A 41 2.75 13.15 1.46
C PRO A 41 3.18 13.74 0.13
N ARG A 42 2.72 13.19 -1.00
CA ARG A 42 2.95 13.76 -2.33
C ARG A 42 2.27 15.11 -2.53
N GLY A 43 1.16 15.39 -1.83
CA GLY A 43 0.42 16.66 -1.96
C GLY A 43 -0.27 16.88 -3.31
N LYS A 44 -0.40 15.84 -4.15
CA LYS A 44 -1.01 15.93 -5.50
C LYS A 44 -2.29 15.13 -5.64
N ASN A 45 -2.98 14.85 -4.52
CA ASN A 45 -4.14 13.97 -4.46
C ASN A 45 -3.86 12.58 -5.12
N CYS A 46 -4.91 11.87 -5.51
CA CYS A 46 -4.76 10.54 -6.11
C CYS A 46 -4.44 10.62 -7.60
N THR A 47 -3.15 10.67 -7.95
CA THR A 47 -2.72 10.67 -9.37
C THR A 47 -3.02 9.37 -10.12
N HIS A 48 -3.43 8.30 -9.44
CA HIS A 48 -3.71 7.00 -10.07
C HIS A 48 -5.17 6.85 -10.50
N MET A 49 -6.09 7.57 -9.86
CA MET A 49 -7.52 7.53 -10.16
C MET A 49 -8.09 8.91 -10.50
N ALA A 50 -7.27 9.97 -10.54
CA ALA A 50 -7.72 11.34 -10.76
C ALA A 50 -8.52 11.51 -12.07
N ASP A 51 -8.12 10.80 -13.12
CA ASP A 51 -8.78 10.83 -14.43
C ASP A 51 -10.14 10.11 -14.44
N LYS A 52 -10.40 9.25 -13.44
CA LYS A 52 -11.60 8.41 -13.37
C LYS A 52 -12.47 8.63 -12.13
N CYS A 53 -12.01 9.44 -11.17
CA CYS A 53 -12.70 9.73 -9.93
C CYS A 53 -12.38 11.16 -9.50
N GLU A 54 -13.32 12.08 -9.73
CA GLU A 54 -13.15 13.49 -9.41
C GLU A 54 -12.93 13.70 -7.90
N LEU A 55 -13.66 12.97 -7.04
CA LEU A 55 -13.53 13.10 -5.58
C LEU A 55 -12.09 12.86 -5.12
N LEU A 56 -11.44 11.83 -5.66
CA LEU A 56 -10.04 11.52 -5.34
C LEU A 56 -9.03 12.40 -6.08
N GLY A 57 -9.36 12.85 -7.30
CA GLY A 57 -8.48 13.73 -8.09
C GLY A 57 -8.41 15.14 -7.51
N LYS A 58 -9.55 15.67 -7.04
CA LYS A 58 -9.65 16.99 -6.40
C LYS A 58 -9.46 16.96 -4.89
N GLY A 59 -9.28 15.78 -4.28
CA GLY A 59 -9.07 15.66 -2.84
C GLY A 59 -10.30 16.01 -2.00
N LYS A 60 -11.50 15.83 -2.54
CA LYS A 60 -12.78 16.15 -1.88
C LYS A 60 -13.17 15.17 -0.77
N ILE A 61 -12.53 14.01 -0.71
CA ILE A 61 -12.75 12.98 0.31
C ILE A 61 -11.41 12.53 0.88
N ARG A 62 -11.39 12.25 2.18
CA ARG A 62 -10.23 11.68 2.86
C ARG A 62 -10.17 10.17 2.64
N PHE A 63 -11.31 9.50 2.61
CA PHE A 63 -11.42 8.06 2.39
C PHE A 63 -12.53 7.71 1.41
N CYS A 64 -12.34 6.66 0.62
CA CYS A 64 -13.34 6.22 -0.35
C CYS A 64 -14.66 5.80 0.30
N TYR A 65 -14.67 5.40 1.58
CA TYR A 65 -15.92 5.05 2.28
C TYR A 65 -16.84 6.25 2.53
N GLU A 66 -16.35 7.49 2.35
CA GLU A 66 -17.15 8.71 2.44
C GLU A 66 -17.95 8.97 1.15
N CYS A 67 -17.68 8.24 0.08
CA CYS A 67 -18.42 8.30 -1.17
C CYS A 67 -19.69 7.44 -1.09
N GLY A 68 -20.84 7.97 -1.52
CA GLY A 68 -22.11 7.23 -1.56
C GLY A 68 -22.10 5.97 -2.43
N ASP A 69 -21.20 5.90 -3.42
CA ASP A 69 -21.03 4.73 -4.29
C ASP A 69 -20.10 3.65 -3.71
N PHE A 70 -19.64 3.81 -2.46
CA PHE A 70 -18.71 2.87 -1.85
C PHE A 70 -19.38 1.52 -1.52
N PRO A 71 -18.76 0.36 -1.84
CA PRO A 71 -17.55 0.20 -2.64
C PRO A 71 -17.84 0.26 -4.16
N CYS A 72 -17.22 1.22 -4.85
CA CYS A 72 -17.48 1.43 -6.28
C CYS A 72 -16.76 0.38 -7.15
N LYS A 73 -17.21 0.21 -8.41
CA LYS A 73 -16.66 -0.78 -9.37
C LYS A 73 -15.13 -0.70 -9.51
N ARG A 74 -14.55 0.50 -9.51
CA ARG A 74 -13.10 0.71 -9.65
C ARG A 74 -12.34 0.24 -8.42
N LEU A 75 -12.83 0.58 -7.23
CA LEU A 75 -12.23 0.14 -5.99
C LEU A 75 -12.31 -1.39 -5.86
N LYS A 76 -13.45 -2.00 -6.20
CA LYS A 76 -13.63 -3.47 -6.25
C LYS A 76 -12.61 -4.15 -7.18
N SER A 77 -12.30 -3.55 -8.33
CA SER A 77 -11.30 -4.07 -9.27
C SER A 77 -9.88 -3.99 -8.70
N LEU A 78 -9.51 -2.84 -8.10
CA LEU A 78 -8.23 -2.66 -7.43
C LEU A 78 -8.08 -3.66 -6.27
N ASP A 79 -9.11 -3.76 -5.44
CA ASP A 79 -9.18 -4.65 -4.29
C ASP A 79 -9.00 -6.12 -4.70
N LYS A 80 -9.76 -6.60 -5.69
CA LYS A 80 -9.63 -7.96 -6.22
C LYS A 80 -8.20 -8.28 -6.66
N ARG A 81 -7.52 -7.34 -7.34
CA ARG A 81 -6.12 -7.51 -7.75
C ARG A 81 -5.20 -7.63 -6.54
N TYR A 82 -5.39 -6.79 -5.53
CA TYR A 82 -4.55 -6.78 -4.35
C TYR A 82 -4.78 -7.99 -3.44
N ARG A 83 -6.02 -8.45 -3.27
CA ARG A 83 -6.29 -9.67 -2.50
C ARG A 83 -5.65 -10.89 -3.14
N THR A 84 -5.83 -11.05 -4.46
CA THR A 84 -5.35 -12.22 -5.19
C THR A 84 -3.84 -12.23 -5.43
N LYS A 85 -3.20 -11.05 -5.53
CA LYS A 85 -1.76 -10.96 -5.84
C LYS A 85 -0.88 -10.60 -4.64
N TYR A 86 -1.40 -9.83 -3.69
CA TYR A 86 -0.61 -9.12 -2.67
C TYR A 86 -1.15 -9.32 -1.24
N HIS A 87 -2.12 -10.22 -1.05
CA HIS A 87 -2.63 -10.65 0.26
C HIS A 87 -3.09 -9.48 1.16
N MET A 88 -3.74 -8.51 0.53
CA MET A 88 -4.22 -7.26 1.12
C MET A 88 -5.57 -6.90 0.50
N SER A 89 -6.47 -6.31 1.29
CA SER A 89 -7.76 -5.81 0.84
C SER A 89 -7.86 -4.31 1.11
N MET A 90 -8.14 -3.53 0.07
CA MET A 90 -8.41 -2.11 0.22
C MET A 90 -9.76 -1.87 0.90
N ILE A 91 -10.76 -2.68 0.51
CA ILE A 91 -12.12 -2.53 1.02
C ILE A 91 -12.17 -2.93 2.49
N ASP A 92 -11.53 -4.05 2.88
CA ASP A 92 -11.52 -4.47 4.29
C ASP A 92 -10.78 -3.45 5.15
N ASN A 93 -9.67 -2.88 4.64
CA ASN A 93 -8.96 -1.81 5.34
C ASN A 93 -9.85 -0.58 5.57
N LEU A 94 -10.61 -0.16 4.55
CA LEU A 94 -11.52 0.99 4.64
C LEU A 94 -12.69 0.72 5.59
N GLU A 95 -13.29 -0.46 5.52
CA GLU A 95 -14.35 -0.89 6.42
C GLU A 95 -13.86 -0.95 7.88
N TYR A 96 -12.66 -1.48 8.09
CA TYR A 96 -12.04 -1.53 9.41
C TYR A 96 -11.80 -0.12 9.96
N ILE A 97 -11.23 0.79 9.15
CA ILE A 97 -11.02 2.19 9.54
C ILE A 97 -12.36 2.86 9.86
N ARG A 98 -13.40 2.63 9.06
CA ARG A 98 -14.74 3.18 9.29
C ARG A 98 -15.34 2.71 10.62
N LYS A 99 -15.16 1.43 10.96
CA LYS A 99 -15.75 0.82 12.15
C LYS A 99 -14.96 1.06 13.43
N HIS A 100 -13.63 1.06 13.35
CA HIS A 100 -12.74 1.06 14.52
C HIS A 100 -11.84 2.29 14.61
N GLY A 101 -11.83 3.14 13.59
CA GLY A 101 -10.94 4.29 13.51
C GLY A 101 -9.52 3.93 13.07
N ILE A 102 -8.81 4.94 12.57
CA ILE A 102 -7.49 4.79 11.96
C ILE A 102 -6.40 4.39 12.97
N ASP A 103 -6.50 4.80 14.24
CA ASP A 103 -5.49 4.52 15.25
C ASP A 103 -5.43 3.02 15.59
N ILE A 104 -6.59 2.38 15.71
CA ILE A 104 -6.68 0.92 15.93
C ILE A 104 -6.19 0.19 14.68
N PHE A 105 -6.63 0.62 13.50
CA PHE A 105 -6.15 0.05 12.22
C PHE A 105 -4.63 0.06 12.10
N LEU A 106 -3.97 1.18 12.45
CA LEU A 106 -2.51 1.29 12.37
C LEU A 106 -1.79 0.33 13.33
N LYS A 107 -2.33 0.09 14.53
CA LYS A 107 -1.77 -0.88 15.49
C LYS A 107 -1.85 -2.30 14.94
N GLU A 108 -2.98 -2.67 14.34
CA GLU A 108 -3.16 -4.01 13.78
C GLU A 108 -2.33 -4.23 12.51
N GLU A 109 -2.25 -3.23 11.62
CA GLU A 109 -1.36 -3.30 10.45
C GLU A 109 0.12 -3.36 10.85
N GLU A 110 0.52 -2.67 11.92
CA GLU A 110 1.89 -2.77 12.44
C GLU A 110 2.22 -4.18 12.89
N LYS A 111 1.33 -4.84 13.63
CA LYS A 111 1.50 -6.25 14.02
C LYS A 111 1.53 -7.18 12.80
N LYS A 112 0.55 -7.06 11.91
CA LYS A 112 0.35 -7.93 10.75
C LYS A 112 1.54 -7.93 9.79
N TRP A 113 2.16 -6.77 9.55
CA TRP A 113 3.22 -6.60 8.56
C TRP A 113 4.61 -6.52 9.17
N LYS A 114 4.76 -6.76 10.49
CA LYS A 114 6.06 -6.75 11.16
C LYS A 114 6.88 -7.97 10.75
N CYS A 115 8.11 -7.73 10.34
CA CYS A 115 9.12 -8.76 10.18
C CYS A 115 9.59 -9.24 11.55
N SER A 116 9.52 -10.55 11.79
CA SER A 116 9.94 -11.16 13.06
C SER A 116 11.44 -11.03 13.36
N ARG A 117 12.28 -10.90 12.32
CA ARG A 117 13.75 -10.88 12.48
C ARG A 117 14.32 -9.52 12.88
N PHE A 118 13.94 -8.45 12.18
CA PHE A 118 14.48 -7.10 12.40
C PHE A 118 13.43 -6.06 12.80
N GLY A 119 12.16 -6.45 12.93
CA GLY A 119 11.07 -5.52 13.25
C GLY A 119 10.68 -4.55 12.14
N ASP A 120 11.34 -4.61 10.98
CA ASP A 120 11.01 -3.82 9.79
C ASP A 120 9.72 -4.32 9.11
N VAL A 121 9.27 -3.65 8.06
CA VAL A 121 7.96 -3.87 7.44
C VAL A 121 8.06 -4.77 6.20
N ILE A 122 7.25 -5.83 6.18
CA ILE A 122 7.11 -6.74 5.03
C ILE A 122 6.42 -6.00 3.87
N CYS A 123 6.99 -6.12 2.66
CA CYS A 123 6.42 -5.53 1.46
C CYS A 123 5.29 -6.43 0.92
N CYS A 124 4.07 -5.89 0.79
CA CYS A 124 2.91 -6.67 0.34
C CYS A 124 3.00 -7.14 -1.11
N HIS A 125 3.84 -6.52 -1.95
CA HIS A 125 3.93 -6.91 -3.37
C HIS A 125 4.76 -8.18 -3.59
N ASN A 126 5.69 -8.47 -2.68
CA ASN A 126 6.58 -9.61 -2.81
C ASN A 126 6.61 -10.53 -1.59
N GLY A 127 6.04 -10.14 -0.45
CA GLY A 127 6.07 -10.94 0.77
C GLY A 127 7.42 -10.93 1.48
N LEU A 128 8.36 -10.08 1.07
CA LEU A 128 9.70 -10.01 1.65
C LEU A 128 9.83 -8.85 2.62
N CYS A 129 10.59 -9.06 3.69
CA CYS A 129 11.25 -7.96 4.37
C CYS A 129 12.44 -7.51 3.51
N LEU A 130 12.37 -6.32 2.93
CA LEU A 130 13.44 -5.78 2.07
C LEU A 130 14.72 -5.43 2.83
N ASN A 131 14.73 -5.50 4.16
CA ASN A 131 15.96 -5.49 4.96
C ASN A 131 16.60 -6.88 5.03
N CYS A 132 15.79 -7.91 5.29
CA CYS A 132 16.28 -9.28 5.50
C CYS A 132 16.65 -9.99 4.20
N ASN A 133 15.84 -9.80 3.14
CA ASN A 133 15.76 -10.72 2.02
C ASN A 133 15.88 -10.02 0.66
N ILE A 134 16.57 -8.88 0.61
CA ILE A 134 16.72 -8.12 -0.63
C ILE A 134 17.42 -8.93 -1.73
N ASP A 135 18.34 -9.82 -1.36
CA ASP A 135 19.09 -10.64 -2.32
C ASP A 135 18.21 -11.62 -3.10
N ILE A 136 17.10 -12.08 -2.50
CA ILE A 136 16.09 -12.89 -3.20
C ILE A 136 15.52 -12.07 -4.37
N LEU A 137 15.20 -10.80 -4.12
CA LEU A 137 14.67 -9.91 -5.15
C LEU A 137 15.73 -9.46 -6.16
N VAL A 138 17.01 -9.40 -5.77
CA VAL A 138 18.12 -9.13 -6.70
C VAL A 138 18.31 -10.30 -7.67
N LYS A 139 18.31 -11.55 -7.15
CA LYS A 139 18.41 -12.78 -7.96
C LYS A 139 17.19 -13.01 -8.84
N ASN A 140 15.98 -12.73 -8.32
CA ASN A 140 14.74 -12.81 -9.07
C ASN A 140 13.94 -11.50 -8.94
N ARG A 141 14.16 -10.59 -9.89
CA ARG A 141 13.53 -9.25 -9.93
C ARG A 141 11.99 -9.29 -9.99
N LYS A 142 11.42 -10.44 -10.37
CA LYS A 142 9.98 -10.67 -10.52
C LYS A 142 9.35 -11.45 -9.34
N TYR A 143 10.14 -11.84 -8.33
CA TYR A 143 9.69 -12.63 -7.18
C TYR A 143 8.47 -12.03 -6.46
N ARG A 144 7.47 -12.88 -6.15
CA ARG A 144 6.28 -12.53 -5.35
C ARG A 144 5.75 -13.73 -4.57
N TRP A 145 5.73 -13.67 -3.24
CA TRP A 145 5.01 -14.61 -2.36
C TRP A 145 5.22 -16.09 -2.69
N ASP A 146 6.46 -16.50 -2.97
CA ASP A 146 6.81 -17.88 -3.36
C ASP A 146 5.97 -18.47 -4.49
N LYS A 147 5.40 -17.61 -5.35
CA LYS A 147 4.67 -18.05 -6.54
C LYS A 147 5.66 -18.73 -7.49
N LYS A 148 5.61 -20.06 -7.52
CA LYS A 148 6.23 -20.90 -8.54
C LYS A 148 5.77 -20.47 -9.93
#